data_AF-A0A2T3JKA9-F1
#
_entry.id   AF-A0A2T3JKA9-F1
#
_cell.length_a   1.000
_cell.length_b   1.000
_cell.length_c   1.000
_cell.angle_alpha   90.00
_cell.angle_beta   90.00
_cell.angle_gamma   90.00
#
_symmetry.space_group_name_H-M   'P 1'
#
loop_
_entity.id
_entity.type
_entity.pdbx_description
1 polymer ?
#
loop_
_entity_poly.entity_id
_entity_poly.type
_entity_poly.pdbx_seq_one_letter_code
_entity_poly.pdbx_strand_id
1 'polypeptide(L)'
;MEKFPLMSFDREAEKRDLIGTLKSVIEQAVDEDWSFRRVMREIDRDVGRLEDEIKYFNNIARDNIIRRELGLHADERISAKDAVCVFNLFVEGGAPQE
;
A
#
# COMPACT_ATOMS: atom_id res chain seq x y z
N MET A 1 7.61 -17.51 -11.12
CA MET A 1 6.49 -16.58 -10.87
C MET A 1 6.78 -15.89 -9.55
N GLU A 2 7.13 -14.61 -9.59
CA GLU A 2 7.32 -13.82 -8.37
C GLU A 2 6.00 -13.79 -7.59
N LYS A 3 6.06 -14.19 -6.32
CA LYS A 3 4.98 -13.86 -5.39
C LYS A 3 4.97 -12.34 -5.33
N PHE A 4 3.82 -11.71 -5.56
CA PHE A 4 3.61 -10.30 -5.25
C PHE A 4 3.05 -10.22 -3.83
N PRO A 5 3.88 -10.27 -2.76
CA PRO A 5 3.38 -10.05 -1.42
C PRO A 5 2.83 -8.63 -1.34
N LEU A 6 1.65 -8.49 -0.73
CA LEU A 6 1.12 -7.17 -0.40
C LEU A 6 2.10 -6.44 0.52
N MET A 7 2.33 -5.17 0.23
CA MET A 7 3.08 -4.26 1.09
C MET A 7 2.21 -3.85 2.28
N SER A 8 2.78 -3.94 3.48
CA SER A 8 2.18 -3.40 4.71
C SER A 8 2.79 -2.04 5.00
N PHE A 9 1.96 -1.10 5.46
CA PHE A 9 2.44 0.22 5.88
C PHE A 9 3.50 0.13 6.97
N ASP A 10 3.23 -0.59 8.06
CA ASP A 10 4.17 -0.67 9.18
C ASP A 10 5.53 -1.24 8.75
N ARG A 11 5.52 -2.27 7.90
CA ARG A 11 6.74 -2.91 7.41
C ARG A 11 7.54 -2.00 6.49
N GLU A 12 6.86 -1.28 5.58
CA GLU A 12 7.54 -0.37 4.66
C GLU A 12 7.97 0.92 5.38
N ALA A 13 7.23 1.39 6.38
CA ALA A 13 7.60 2.50 7.23
C ALA A 13 8.85 2.18 8.07
N GLU A 14 8.92 0.98 8.64
CA GLU A 14 10.11 0.49 9.37
C GLU A 14 11.32 0.37 8.44
N LYS A 15 11.15 -0.28 7.28
CA LYS A 15 12.22 -0.47 6.29
C LYS A 15 12.82 0.85 5.80
N ARG A 16 12.01 1.90 5.71
CA ARG A 16 12.42 3.23 5.22
C ARG A 16 12.80 4.19 6.34
N ASP A 17 12.76 3.74 7.59
CA ASP A 17 12.98 4.58 8.77
C ASP A 17 12.15 5.87 8.75
N LEU A 18 10.84 5.72 8.56
CA LEU A 18 9.91 6.86 8.53
C LEU A 18 10.01 7.67 9.83
N ILE A 19 10.16 7.01 10.99
CA ILE A 19 10.33 7.69 12.28
C ILE A 19 11.59 8.56 12.28
N GLY A 20 12.74 8.05 11.81
CA GLY A 20 13.96 8.83 11.68
C GLY A 20 13.80 10.03 10.74
N THR A 21 13.08 9.84 9.64
CA THR A 21 12.75 10.93 8.70
C THR A 21 11.91 12.02 9.38
N LEU A 22 10.84 11.65 10.09
CA LEU A 22 9.98 12.60 10.79
C LEU A 22 10.72 13.34 11.92
N LYS A 23 11.63 12.66 12.63
CA LYS A 23 12.51 13.31 13.62
C LYS A 23 13.40 14.36 12.97
N SER A 24 14.02 14.02 11.84
CA SER A 24 14.89 14.96 11.10
C SER A 24 14.11 16.20 10.64
N VAL A 25 12.86 16.03 10.18
CA VAL A 25 11.98 17.16 9.83
C VAL A 25 11.69 18.05 11.03
N ILE A 26 11.45 17.47 12.21
CA ILE A 26 11.20 18.23 13.44
C ILE A 26 12.47 18.96 13.90
N GLU A 27 13.64 18.31 13.85
CA GLU A 27 14.92 18.92 14.21
C GLU A 27 15.23 20.11 13.29
N GLN A 28 15.10 19.93 11.97
CA GLN A 28 15.26 21.02 11.00
C GLN A 28 14.25 22.15 11.23
N ALA A 29 13.00 21.81 11.56
CA ALA A 29 11.98 22.80 11.85
C ALA A 29 12.30 23.66 13.09
N VAL A 30 12.93 23.08 14.11
CA VAL A 30 13.41 23.82 15.28
C VAL A 30 14.57 24.73 14.91
N ASP A 31 15.55 24.21 14.17
CA ASP A 31 16.75 24.96 13.77
C ASP A 31 16.41 26.15 12.85
N GLU A 32 15.40 25.99 11.99
CA GLU A 32 14.97 26.99 11.01
C GLU A 32 13.73 27.80 11.44
N ASP A 33 13.26 27.66 12.68
CA ASP A 33 12.07 28.33 13.23
C ASP A 33 10.81 28.19 12.34
N TRP A 34 10.56 26.97 11.86
CA TRP A 34 9.38 26.70 11.04
C TRP A 34 8.10 26.80 11.87
N SER A 35 7.08 27.45 11.31
CA SER A 35 5.74 27.40 11.88
C SER A 35 5.22 25.95 11.97
N PHE A 36 4.49 25.63 13.03
CA PHE A 36 3.85 24.31 13.20
C PHE A 36 3.08 23.84 11.96
N ARG A 37 2.36 24.74 11.27
CA ARG A 37 1.62 24.41 10.05
C ARG A 37 2.53 23.92 8.92
N ARG A 38 3.75 24.48 8.79
CA ARG A 38 4.73 24.03 7.80
C ARG A 38 5.26 22.65 8.17
N VAL A 39 5.59 22.43 9.44
CA VAL A 39 6.05 21.12 9.94
C VAL A 39 5.02 20.03 9.63
N MET A 40 3.76 20.25 10.01
CA MET A 40 2.69 19.29 9.74
C MET A 40 2.53 18.99 8.26
N ARG A 41 2.66 20.00 7.38
CA ARG A 41 2.58 19.79 5.93
C ARG A 41 3.70 18.90 5.40
N GLU A 42 4.92 19.06 5.91
CA GLU A 42 6.06 18.22 5.49
C GLU A 42 5.87 16.78 5.98
N ILE A 43 5.43 16.60 7.23
CA ILE A 43 5.10 15.29 7.80
C ILE A 43 3.99 14.61 6.98
N ASP A 44 2.88 15.31 6.71
CA ASP A 44 1.76 14.78 5.93
C ASP A 44 2.20 14.38 4.51
N ARG A 45 3.09 15.16 3.90
CA ARG A 45 3.64 14.84 2.58
C ARG A 45 4.45 13.55 2.60
N ASP A 46 5.33 13.39 3.59
CA ASP A 46 6.23 12.25 3.66
C ASP A 46 5.49 10.95 4.00
N VAL A 47 4.50 11.03 4.91
CA VAL A 47 3.57 9.92 5.20
C VAL A 47 2.72 9.58 3.98
N GLY A 48 2.08 10.59 3.38
CA GLY A 48 1.17 10.39 2.23
C GLY A 48 1.88 9.80 1.01
N ARG A 49 3.13 10.19 0.77
CA ARG A 49 3.94 9.57 -0.29
C ARG A 49 4.13 8.06 -0.05
N LEU A 50 4.39 7.64 1.18
CA LEU A 50 4.53 6.22 1.50
C LEU A 50 3.21 5.47 1.29
N GLU A 51 2.09 6.04 1.74
CA GLU A 51 0.76 5.46 1.53
C GLU A 51 0.43 5.30 0.05
N ASP A 52 0.71 6.32 -0.77
CA ASP A 52 0.46 6.30 -2.21
C ASP A 52 1.30 5.23 -2.92
N GLU A 53 2.58 5.11 -2.57
CA GLU A 53 3.46 4.07 -3.11
C GLU A 53 2.93 2.67 -2.77
N ILE A 54 2.57 2.43 -1.50
CA ILE A 54 2.02 1.15 -1.04
C ILE A 54 0.72 0.83 -1.77
N LYS A 55 -0.19 1.80 -1.88
CA LYS A 55 -1.46 1.65 -2.57
C LYS A 55 -1.25 1.28 -4.04
N TYR A 56 -0.32 1.95 -4.71
CA TYR A 56 0.03 1.67 -6.10
C TYR A 56 0.53 0.22 -6.27
N PHE A 57 1.51 -0.20 -5.47
CA PHE A 57 2.05 -1.56 -5.53
C PHE A 57 0.99 -2.62 -5.18
N ASN A 58 0.18 -2.37 -4.15
CA ASN A 58 -0.87 -3.30 -3.74
C ASN A 58 -1.99 -3.43 -4.78
N ASN A 59 -2.30 -2.36 -5.52
CA ASN A 59 -3.23 -2.44 -6.63
C ASN A 59 -2.67 -3.31 -7.77
N ILE A 60 -1.39 -3.16 -8.13
CA ILE A 60 -0.75 -4.03 -9.12
C ILE A 60 -0.74 -5.49 -8.66
N ALA A 61 -0.37 -5.73 -7.40
CA ALA A 61 -0.37 -7.07 -6.81
C ALA A 61 -1.78 -7.69 -6.85
N ARG A 62 -2.80 -6.92 -6.48
CA ARG A 62 -4.21 -7.34 -6.55
C ARG A 62 -4.63 -7.68 -7.98
N ASP A 63 -4.33 -6.83 -8.94
CA ASP A 63 -4.68 -7.06 -10.34
C ASP A 63 -4.01 -8.32 -10.89
N ASN A 64 -2.75 -8.56 -10.53
CA ASN A 64 -2.04 -9.79 -10.90
C ASN A 64 -2.65 -11.04 -10.27
N ILE A 65 -3.12 -10.97 -9.01
CA ILE A 65 -3.86 -12.06 -8.37
C ILE A 65 -5.15 -12.33 -9.14
N ILE A 66 -5.94 -11.29 -9.44
CA ILE A 66 -7.22 -11.46 -10.16
C ILE A 66 -7.00 -12.10 -11.53
N ARG A 67 -6.03 -11.60 -12.31
CA ARG A 67 -5.69 -12.19 -13.62
C ARG A 67 -5.28 -13.65 -13.50
N ARG A 68 -4.46 -13.99 -12.50
CA ARG A 68 -4.02 -15.38 -12.28
C ARG A 68 -5.21 -16.29 -11.96
N GLU A 69 -6.07 -15.90 -11.02
CA GLU A 69 -7.19 -16.74 -10.58
C GLU A 69 -8.25 -16.92 -11.68
N LEU A 70 -8.41 -15.94 -12.57
CA LEU A 70 -9.38 -15.99 -13.66
C LEU A 70 -8.78 -16.43 -15.01
N GLY A 71 -7.47 -16.67 -15.07
CA GLY A 71 -6.77 -17.04 -16.30
C GLY A 71 -6.74 -15.94 -17.37
N LEU A 72 -6.82 -14.67 -16.97
CA LEU A 72 -6.83 -13.53 -17.88
C LEU A 72 -5.42 -13.18 -18.38
N HIS A 73 -5.32 -12.75 -19.63
CA HIS A 73 -4.08 -12.20 -20.19
C HIS A 73 -3.73 -10.81 -19.60
N ALA A 74 -2.46 -10.42 -19.75
CA ALA A 74 -1.92 -9.20 -19.13
C ALA A 74 -2.57 -7.91 -19.64
N ASP A 75 -3.06 -7.91 -20.88
CA ASP A 75 -3.73 -6.82 -21.57
C ASP A 75 -5.25 -6.82 -21.38
N GLU A 76 -5.82 -7.86 -20.78
CA GLU A 76 -7.25 -7.91 -20.49
C GLU A 76 -7.64 -6.94 -19.37
N ARG A 77 -8.77 -6.26 -19.61
CA ARG A 77 -9.35 -5.30 -18.66
C ARG A 77 -10.05 -6.06 -17.54
N ILE A 78 -9.59 -5.85 -16.32
CA ILE A 78 -10.28 -6.33 -15.10
C ILE A 78 -11.54 -5.50 -14.88
N SER A 79 -12.70 -6.15 -14.88
CA SER A 79 -13.97 -5.52 -14.51
C SER A 79 -14.21 -5.57 -12.99
N ALA A 80 -15.14 -4.76 -12.50
CA ALA A 80 -15.55 -4.81 -11.09
C ALA A 80 -16.10 -6.20 -10.69
N LYS A 81 -16.72 -6.92 -11.63
CA LYS A 81 -17.26 -8.27 -11.41
C LYS A 81 -16.13 -9.29 -11.19
N ASP A 82 -15.04 -9.17 -11.96
CA ASP A 82 -13.88 -10.05 -11.88
C ASP A 82 -13.20 -9.95 -10.51
N ALA A 83 -13.04 -8.73 -10.01
CA ALA A 83 -12.53 -8.48 -8.66
C ALA A 83 -13.41 -9.15 -7.59
N VAL A 84 -14.75 -8.95 -7.65
CA VAL A 84 -15.68 -9.54 -6.69
C VAL A 84 -15.67 -11.08 -6.75
N CYS A 85 -15.63 -11.68 -7.94
CA CYS A 85 -15.54 -13.13 -8.10
C CYS A 85 -14.33 -13.71 -7.37
N VAL A 86 -13.15 -13.11 -7.56
CA VAL A 86 -11.92 -13.59 -6.90
C VAL A 86 -11.97 -13.40 -5.39
N PHE A 87 -12.42 -12.25 -4.91
CA PHE A 87 -12.48 -12.01 -3.46
C PHE A 87 -13.54 -12.85 -2.75
N ASN A 88 -14.66 -13.18 -3.39
CA ASN A 88 -15.65 -14.10 -2.82
C ASN A 88 -15.14 -15.54 -2.76
N LEU A 89 -14.30 -16.00 -3.71
CA LEU A 89 -13.64 -17.31 -3.63
C LEU A 89 -12.75 -17.44 -2.38
N PHE A 90 -12.13 -16.35 -1.93
CA PHE A 90 -11.35 -16.34 -0.68
C PHE A 90 -12.21 -16.27 0.58
N VAL A 91 -13.48 -15.88 0.49
CA VAL A 91 -14.43 -15.88 1.61
C VAL A 91 -15.08 -17.27 1.78
N GLU A 92 -15.36 -17.97 0.67
CA GLU A 92 -15.96 -19.32 0.70
C GLU A 92 -14.94 -20.44 0.99
N GLY A 93 -13.64 -20.19 0.83
CA GLY A 93 -12.57 -21.15 1.16
C GLY A 93 -12.24 -21.27 2.66
N GLY A 94 -13.01 -20.61 3.54
CA GLY A 94 -12.72 -20.43 4.96
C GLY A 94 -13.62 -21.19 5.94
N ALA A 95 -14.10 -22.39 5.62
CA ALA A 95 -14.50 -23.42 6.61
C ALA A 95 -14.83 -24.75 5.91
N PRO A 96 -14.25 -25.90 6.31
CA PRO A 96 -15.00 -27.14 6.28
C PRO A 96 -16.00 -27.09 7.43
N GLN A 97 -17.29 -26.98 7.13
CA GLN A 97 -18.34 -27.31 8.10
C GLN A 97 -18.64 -28.81 7.99
N GLU A 98 -17.98 -29.60 8.83
CA GLU A 98 -18.53 -30.85 9.40
C GLU A 98 -18.14 -30.93 10.88
#